data_AF-A0A7C3C7G1-F1
#
_entry.id   AF-A0A7C3C7G1-F1
#
_cell.length_a   1.000
_cell.length_b   1.000
_cell.length_c   1.000
_cell.angle_alpha   90.00
_cell.angle_beta   90.00
_cell.angle_gamma   90.00
#
_symmetry.space_group_name_H-M   'P 1'
#
loop_
_entity.id
_entity.type
_entity.pdbx_description
1 polymer ?
#
loop_
_entity_poly.entity_id
_entity_poly.type
_entity_poly.pdbx_seq_one_letter_code
_entity_poly.pdbx_strand_id
1 'polypeptide(L)' 'RAVFQLSRFDGLTYQQIATQLGISIKTVENQMGKALRVLRERMKGYLS' A
#
# COMPACT_ATOMS: atom_id res chain seq x y z
N ARG A 1 -4.39 -3.21 -3.41
CA ARG A 1 -4.67 -3.62 -2.01
C ARG A 1 -3.61 -4.57 -1.45
N ALA A 2 -3.11 -5.55 -2.23
CA ALA A 2 -2.08 -6.49 -1.79
C ALA A 2 -0.84 -5.85 -1.14
N VAL A 3 -0.27 -4.81 -1.75
CA VAL A 3 0.93 -4.10 -1.24
C VAL A 3 0.75 -3.53 0.18
N PHE A 4 -0.40 -2.90 0.46
CA PHE A 4 -0.68 -2.35 1.80
C PHE A 4 -0.80 -3.46 2.83
N GLN A 5 -1.40 -4.59 2.45
CA GLN A 5 -1.59 -5.71 3.34
C GLN A 5 -0.25 -6.37 3.69
N LEU A 6 0.59 -6.64 2.69
CA LEU A 6 1.95 -7.17 2.86
C LEU A 6 2.85 -6.25 3.69
N SER A 7 2.77 -4.93 3.48
CA SER A 7 3.57 -3.98 4.25
C SER A 7 3.08 -3.83 5.69
N ARG A 8 1.76 -3.89 5.94
CA ARG A 8 1.19 -3.60 7.25
C ARG A 8 0.92 -4.82 8.12
N PHE A 9 0.65 -5.97 7.54
CA PHE A 9 0.43 -7.24 8.25
C PHE A 9 1.69 -8.10 8.26
N ASP A 10 2.36 -8.26 7.11
CA ASP A 10 3.58 -9.07 7.03
C ASP A 10 4.86 -8.28 7.34
N GLY A 11 4.77 -6.96 7.51
CA GLY A 11 5.93 -6.11 7.83
C GLY A 11 6.98 -6.05 6.72
N LEU A 12 6.62 -6.48 5.50
CA LEU A 12 7.55 -6.56 4.38
C LEU A 12 7.95 -5.16 3.89
N THR A 13 9.22 -5.03 3.52
CA THR A 13 9.73 -3.78 2.93
C THR A 13 9.22 -3.62 1.50
N TYR A 14 9.20 -2.39 0.99
CA TYR A 14 8.77 -2.12 -0.38
C TYR A 14 9.63 -2.86 -1.42
N GLN A 15 10.92 -3.08 -1.12
CA GLN A 15 11.80 -3.90 -1.94
C GLN A 15 11.39 -5.36 -1.95
N GLN A 16 11.09 -5.95 -0.80
CA GLN A 16 10.64 -7.35 -0.72
C GLN A 16 9.31 -7.54 -1.45
N ILE A 17 8.38 -6.60 -1.30
CA ILE A 17 7.09 -6.63 -2.00
C ILE A 17 7.29 -6.49 -3.51
N ALA A 18 8.19 -5.61 -3.95
CA ALA A 18 8.54 -5.43 -5.36
C ALA A 18 9.11 -6.73 -5.95
N THR A 19 10.06 -7.37 -5.25
CA THR A 19 10.64 -8.65 -5.66
C THR A 19 9.61 -9.78 -5.68
N GLN A 20 8.77 -9.88 -4.65
CA GLN A 20 7.77 -10.94 -4.51
C GLN A 20 6.66 -10.83 -5.55
N LEU A 21 6.26 -9.61 -5.91
CA LEU A 21 5.26 -9.36 -6.96
C LEU A 21 5.87 -9.26 -8.36
N GLY A 22 7.21 -9.27 -8.49
CA GLY A 22 7.90 -9.09 -9.76
C GLY A 22 7.66 -7.71 -10.41
N ILE A 23 7.38 -6.69 -9.60
CA ILE A 23 7.07 -5.33 -10.08
C ILE A 23 8.15 -4.35 -9.61
N SER A 24 8.22 -3.18 -10.25
CA SER A 24 9.14 -2.14 -9.82
C SER A 24 8.76 -1.54 -8.46
N ILE A 25 9.75 -1.08 -7.69
CA ILE A 25 9.52 -0.36 -6.42
C ILE A 25 8.64 0.88 -6.65
N LYS A 26 8.80 1.59 -7.77
CA LYS A 26 7.90 2.68 -8.17
C LYS A 26 6.45 2.24 -8.29
N THR A 27 6.19 1.04 -8.80
CA THR A 27 4.84 0.46 -8.87
C THR A 27 4.30 0.20 -7.47
N VAL A 28 5.14 -0.30 -6.56
CA VAL A 28 4.81 -0.50 -5.13
C VAL A 28 4.43 0.82 -4.46
N GLU A 29 5.23 1.87 -4.64
CA GLU A 29 4.94 3.22 -4.12
C GLU A 29 3.62 3.78 -4.66
N ASN A 30 3.37 3.63 -5.96
CA ASN A 30 2.16 4.14 -6.59
C ASN A 30 0.91 3.39 -6.10
N GLN A 31 1.01 2.07 -5.91
CA GLN A 31 -0.04 1.24 -5.30
C GLN A 31 -0.26 1.60 -3.83
N MET A 32 0.81 1.94 -3.10
CA MET A 32 0.72 2.41 -1.73
C MET A 32 0.03 3.76 -1.62
N GLY A 33 0.39 4.73 -2.47
CA GLY A 33 -0.27 6.03 -2.53
C GLY A 33 -1.77 5.90 -2.82
N LYS A 34 -2.16 5.02 -3.75
CA LYS A 34 -3.58 4.69 -3.99
C LYS A 34 -4.25 4.09 -2.75
N ALA A 35 -3.60 3.16 -2.06
CA ALA A 35 -4.16 2.54 -0.86
C ALA A 35 -4.38 3.56 0.28
N LEU A 36 -3.42 4.45 0.52
CA LEU A 36 -3.53 5.53 1.51
C LEU A 36 -4.60 6.55 1.13
N ARG A 37 -4.74 6.89 -0.15
CA ARG A 37 -5.80 7.78 -0.61
C ARG A 37 -7.19 7.19 -0.36
N VAL A 38 -7.38 5.91 -0.67
CA VAL A 38 -8.63 5.18 -0.39
C VAL A 38 -8.91 5.12 1.12
N LEU A 39 -7.88 4.91 1.94
CA LEU A 39 -8.00 4.94 3.39
C LEU A 39 -8.43 6.33 3.88
N ARG A 40 -7.80 7.39 3.38
CA ARG A 40 -8.12 8.78 3.72
C ARG A 40 -9.53 9.19 3.29
N GLU A 41 -9.97 8.76 2.11
CA GLU A 41 -11.35 8.98 1.65
C GLU A 41 -12.36 8.25 2.54
N ARG A 42 -12.06 7.00 2.94
CA ARG A 42 -12.92 6.27 3.89
C ARG A 42 -12.95 6.89 5.29
N MET A 43 -11.83 7.43 5.78
CA MET A 43 -11.77 8.08 7.10
C MET A 43 -12.37 9.48 7.12
N LYS A 44 -12.45 10.18 5.98
CA LYS A 44 -13.05 11.52 5.91
C LYS A 44 -14.50 11.58 6.41
N GLY A 45 -15.25 10.48 6.32
CA GLY A 45 -16.62 10.39 6.83
C GLY A 45 -16.76 10.03 8.31
N TYR A 46 -15.66 9.71 9.01
CA TYR A 46 -15.67 9.33 10.44
C TYR A 46 -15.21 10.45 11.39
N LEU A 47 -14.71 11.57 10.84
CA LEU A 47 -14.28 12.75 11.60
C LEU A 47 -15.27 13.93 11.50
N SER A 48 -16.50 13.66 11.10
CA SER A 48 -17.60 14.64 11.01
C SER A 48 -18.49 14.57 12.23
#